data_AF-A0A672RCH2-F1
#
_entry.id   AF-A0A672RCH2-F1
#
_cell.length_a   1.000
_cell.length_b   1.000
_cell.length_c   1.000
_cell.angle_alpha   90.00
_cell.angle_beta   90.00
_cell.angle_gamma   90.00
#
_symmetry.space_group_name_H-M   'P 1'
#
loop_
_entity.id
_entity.type
_entity.pdbx_description
1 polymer ?
#
loop_
_entity_poly.entity_id
_entity_poly.type
_entity_poly.pdbx_seq_one_letter_code
_entity_poly.pdbx_strand_id
1 'polypeptide(L)'
;MSCVEQGDAGKFLKSFLEDFPNPLGTEDPLPISPLSRKVSMQEVKGESLDLGLRLLSARSAPSWLGAAMCNAAVTELLKDDLSPHYCPKDPEPQPEDEQEVVLLQSEPLQRLFINKLREVCLAWQKQLPSPGSSSSRTHSCSVHAIRNTRRKMEDRHIILKDFNQLLGLQDGEYYAVFDGHGGVDAATYAATHLHIVLSQQEALKSDAATAFKSSFTQTDDMFKIKAKRERLRSGSTGVAALLTSDRLTVSWLGDSQAMLVRQGEPVTLMEPHKPEREDEKKRIEDLGGCIAFIGCWRVNGTYAVSRAIGEQSRKPNQKTRLLSSYKYDVVHIHIEKTSVNMLLIGMLSDQHVLVQR
;
A
#
# COMPACT_ATOMS: atom_id res chain seq x y z
N MET A 1 -25.64 -8.48 3.44
CA MET A 1 -25.87 -7.68 2.23
C MET A 1 -27.35 -7.36 2.14
N SER A 2 -27.72 -6.10 1.96
CA SER A 2 -29.11 -5.66 1.81
C SER A 2 -29.66 -5.91 0.40
N CYS A 3 -30.98 -5.92 0.22
CA CYS A 3 -31.59 -6.03 -1.12
C CYS A 3 -31.18 -4.88 -2.06
N VAL A 4 -30.89 -3.70 -1.52
CA VAL A 4 -30.41 -2.54 -2.29
C VAL A 4 -28.99 -2.78 -2.80
N GLU A 5 -28.09 -3.27 -1.95
CA GLU A 5 -26.72 -3.62 -2.35
C GLU A 5 -26.67 -4.69 -3.44
N GLN A 6 -27.57 -5.67 -3.39
CA GLN A 6 -27.69 -6.69 -4.45
C GLN A 6 -28.20 -6.08 -5.77
N GLY A 7 -29.18 -5.17 -5.71
CA GLY A 7 -29.70 -4.47 -6.88
C GLY A 7 -28.66 -3.58 -7.55
N ASP A 8 -27.88 -2.84 -6.76
CA ASP A 8 -26.81 -1.97 -7.27
C ASP A 8 -25.65 -2.79 -7.84
N ALA A 9 -25.32 -3.92 -7.23
CA ALA A 9 -24.34 -4.85 -7.78
C ALA A 9 -24.77 -5.39 -9.14
N GLY A 10 -26.01 -5.86 -9.28
CA GLY A 10 -26.52 -6.37 -10.56
C GLY A 10 -26.48 -5.33 -11.69
N LYS A 11 -26.84 -4.08 -11.38
CA LYS A 11 -26.75 -2.96 -12.34
C LYS A 11 -25.30 -2.69 -12.76
N PHE A 12 -24.38 -2.62 -11.79
CA PHE A 12 -22.97 -2.40 -12.07
C PHE A 12 -22.39 -3.50 -12.96
N LEU A 13 -22.64 -4.78 -12.62
CA LEU A 13 -22.12 -5.91 -13.39
C LEU A 13 -22.60 -5.87 -14.86
N LYS A 14 -23.87 -5.50 -15.08
CA LYS A 14 -24.39 -5.33 -16.45
C LYS A 14 -23.67 -4.20 -17.18
N SER A 15 -23.56 -3.01 -16.57
CA SER A 15 -22.88 -1.86 -17.16
C SER A 15 -21.40 -2.14 -17.45
N PHE A 16 -20.70 -2.88 -16.58
CA PHE A 16 -19.30 -3.24 -16.81
C PHE A 16 -19.14 -4.14 -18.03
N LEU A 17 -20.07 -5.07 -18.28
CA LEU A 17 -20.05 -5.92 -19.47
C LEU A 17 -20.44 -5.17 -20.75
N GLU A 18 -21.21 -4.08 -20.64
CA GLU A 18 -21.49 -3.18 -21.76
C GLU A 18 -20.24 -2.38 -22.16
N ASP A 19 -19.43 -1.95 -21.17
CA ASP A 19 -18.13 -1.30 -21.39
C ASP A 19 -17.06 -2.27 -21.95
N PHE A 20 -17.12 -3.55 -21.54
CA PHE A 20 -16.19 -4.60 -21.94
C PHE A 20 -16.93 -5.80 -22.58
N PRO A 21 -17.54 -5.62 -23.77
CA PRO A 21 -18.37 -6.65 -24.40
C PRO A 21 -17.55 -7.88 -24.79
N ASN A 22 -16.29 -7.67 -25.18
CA ASN A 22 -15.33 -8.71 -25.57
C ASN A 22 -14.09 -8.67 -24.66
N PRO A 23 -13.35 -9.79 -24.53
CA PRO A 23 -12.02 -9.76 -23.95
C PRO A 23 -11.11 -8.79 -24.73
N LEU A 24 -10.25 -8.06 -24.01
CA LEU A 24 -9.20 -7.24 -24.61
C LEU A 24 -8.19 -8.14 -25.33
N GLY A 25 -7.97 -7.87 -26.61
CA GLY A 25 -6.92 -8.46 -27.44
C GLY A 25 -5.54 -7.88 -27.15
N THR A 26 -4.51 -8.38 -27.83
CA THR A 26 -3.11 -8.02 -27.58
C THR A 26 -2.80 -6.54 -27.88
N GLU A 27 -3.46 -5.99 -28.90
CA GLU A 27 -3.26 -4.61 -29.38
C GLU A 27 -4.25 -3.61 -28.76
N ASP A 28 -5.23 -4.08 -27.99
CA ASP A 28 -6.24 -3.19 -27.43
C ASP A 28 -5.61 -2.27 -26.37
N PRO A 29 -5.94 -0.96 -26.37
CA PRO A 29 -5.42 -0.05 -25.37
C PRO A 29 -5.98 -0.40 -24.00
N LEU A 30 -5.16 -0.26 -22.95
CA LEU A 30 -5.64 -0.38 -21.59
C LEU A 30 -6.54 0.81 -21.24
N PRO A 31 -7.71 0.58 -20.60
CA PRO A 31 -8.60 1.66 -20.18
C PRO A 31 -7.98 2.57 -19.12
N ILE A 32 -6.97 2.08 -18.40
CA ILE A 32 -6.19 2.83 -17.40
C ILE A 32 -4.73 2.38 -17.49
N SER A 33 -3.80 3.33 -17.39
CA SER A 33 -2.36 3.04 -17.41
C SER A 33 -1.91 2.21 -16.18
N PRO A 34 -1.06 1.20 -16.37
CA PRO A 34 -0.34 0.53 -15.30
C PRO A 34 0.58 1.49 -14.53
N LEU A 35 0.92 1.14 -13.28
CA LEU A 35 1.86 1.91 -12.47
C LEU A 35 3.30 1.78 -12.99
N SER A 36 3.71 0.56 -13.30
CA SER A 36 5.04 0.24 -13.84
C SER A 36 4.94 -0.25 -15.28
N ARG A 37 6.04 -0.13 -16.04
CA ARG A 37 6.17 -0.76 -17.37
C ARG A 37 6.51 -2.25 -17.28
N LYS A 38 7.22 -2.64 -16.22
CA LYS A 38 7.64 -4.00 -15.91
C LYS A 38 7.37 -4.30 -14.43
N VAL A 39 6.99 -5.54 -14.12
CA VAL A 39 6.74 -6.01 -12.75
C VAL A 39 7.46 -7.33 -12.49
N SER A 40 7.89 -7.56 -11.25
CA SER A 40 8.29 -8.89 -10.79
C SER A 40 7.07 -9.72 -10.37
N MET A 41 7.23 -11.03 -10.20
CA MET A 41 6.16 -11.90 -9.67
C MET A 41 5.62 -11.45 -8.31
N GLN A 42 6.45 -10.85 -7.45
CA GLN A 42 6.02 -10.31 -6.15
C GLN A 42 5.20 -9.02 -6.30
N GLU A 43 5.32 -8.32 -7.43
CA GLU A 43 4.65 -7.05 -7.71
C GLU A 43 3.29 -7.26 -8.40
N VAL A 44 3.09 -8.38 -9.12
CA VAL A 44 1.87 -8.68 -9.91
C VAL A 44 0.59 -8.46 -9.12
N LYS A 45 0.47 -9.07 -7.92
CA LYS A 45 -0.76 -8.98 -7.13
C LYS A 45 -1.09 -7.53 -6.74
N GLY A 46 -0.10 -6.78 -6.26
CA GLY A 46 -0.30 -5.40 -5.84
C GLY A 46 -0.66 -4.48 -7.00
N GLU A 47 0.08 -4.56 -8.12
CA GLU A 47 -0.19 -3.70 -9.28
C GLU A 47 -1.52 -4.02 -9.97
N SER A 48 -1.91 -5.30 -10.04
CA SER A 48 -3.22 -5.68 -10.59
C SER A 48 -4.38 -5.23 -9.70
N LEU A 49 -4.27 -5.38 -8.37
CA LEU A 49 -5.31 -4.91 -7.46
C LEU A 49 -5.44 -3.38 -7.50
N ASP A 50 -4.33 -2.63 -7.53
CA ASP A 50 -4.37 -1.17 -7.68
C ASP A 50 -5.03 -0.75 -9.00
N LEU A 51 -4.67 -1.38 -10.13
CA LEU A 51 -5.30 -1.09 -11.42
C LEU A 51 -6.79 -1.42 -11.43
N GLY A 52 -7.18 -2.57 -10.88
CA GLY A 52 -8.57 -3.00 -10.81
C GLY A 52 -9.42 -2.08 -9.94
N LEU A 53 -8.93 -1.71 -8.76
CA LEU A 53 -9.65 -0.80 -7.87
C LEU A 53 -9.84 0.58 -8.50
N ARG A 54 -8.80 1.14 -9.15
CA ARG A 54 -8.93 2.40 -9.90
C ARG A 54 -9.92 2.29 -11.05
N LEU A 55 -9.89 1.18 -11.79
CA LEU A 55 -10.79 0.93 -12.93
C LEU A 55 -12.26 0.85 -12.52
N LEU A 56 -12.54 0.09 -11.46
CA LEU A 56 -13.88 -0.16 -10.97
C LEU A 56 -14.41 1.09 -10.23
N SER A 57 -13.58 1.78 -9.46
CA SER A 57 -13.94 3.05 -8.81
C SER A 57 -14.27 4.14 -9.84
N ALA A 58 -13.49 4.26 -10.92
CA ALA A 58 -13.79 5.20 -12.01
C ALA A 58 -15.13 4.92 -12.72
N ARG A 59 -15.68 3.71 -12.55
CA ARG A 59 -17.01 3.28 -13.05
C ARG A 59 -18.06 3.22 -11.96
N SER A 60 -17.79 3.83 -10.79
CA SER A 60 -18.72 3.87 -9.66
C SER A 60 -19.11 2.50 -9.11
N ALA A 61 -18.20 1.51 -9.15
CA ALA A 61 -18.43 0.23 -8.51
C ALA A 61 -18.67 0.42 -7.00
N PRO A 62 -19.68 -0.26 -6.40
CA PRO A 62 -19.76 -0.38 -4.95
C PRO A 62 -18.43 -0.92 -4.40
N SER A 63 -17.88 -0.27 -3.36
CA SER A 63 -16.54 -0.56 -2.82
C SER A 63 -16.32 -2.06 -2.55
N TRP A 64 -17.27 -2.70 -1.85
CA TRP A 64 -17.23 -4.13 -1.54
C TRP A 64 -17.22 -5.01 -2.79
N LEU A 65 -17.99 -4.63 -3.82
CA LEU A 65 -18.09 -5.39 -5.06
C LEU A 65 -16.80 -5.26 -5.85
N GLY A 66 -16.25 -4.04 -5.94
CA GLY A 66 -14.97 -3.77 -6.57
C GLY A 66 -13.85 -4.58 -5.93
N ALA A 67 -13.78 -4.59 -4.60
CA ALA A 67 -12.82 -5.38 -3.83
C ALA A 67 -12.95 -6.89 -4.09
N ALA A 68 -14.18 -7.41 -4.03
CA ALA A 68 -14.44 -8.83 -4.26
C ALA A 68 -14.12 -9.26 -5.70
N MET A 69 -14.51 -8.45 -6.70
CA MET A 69 -14.19 -8.72 -8.11
C MET A 69 -12.68 -8.75 -8.35
N CYS A 70 -11.95 -7.77 -7.79
CA CYS A 70 -10.50 -7.71 -7.90
C CYS A 70 -9.82 -8.92 -7.25
N ASN A 71 -10.29 -9.33 -6.06
CA ASN A 71 -9.78 -10.52 -5.38
C ASN A 71 -9.97 -11.79 -6.23
N ALA A 72 -11.18 -12.01 -6.75
CA ALA A 72 -11.50 -13.16 -7.58
C ALA A 72 -10.66 -13.17 -8.87
N ALA A 73 -10.57 -12.02 -9.56
CA ALA A 73 -9.84 -11.89 -10.81
C ALA A 73 -8.33 -12.09 -10.64
N VAL A 74 -7.73 -11.51 -9.60
CA VAL A 74 -6.29 -11.70 -9.34
C VAL A 74 -5.98 -13.13 -8.91
N THR A 75 -6.91 -13.78 -8.21
CA THR A 75 -6.78 -15.19 -7.82
C THR A 75 -6.75 -16.11 -9.05
N GLU A 76 -7.61 -15.87 -10.04
CA GLU A 76 -7.57 -16.62 -11.30
C GLU A 76 -6.33 -16.26 -12.14
N LEU A 77 -5.95 -14.98 -12.20
CA LEU A 77 -4.73 -14.56 -12.90
C LEU A 77 -3.48 -15.28 -12.38
N LEU A 78 -3.35 -15.41 -11.06
CA LEU A 78 -2.18 -16.04 -10.44
C LEU A 78 -2.14 -17.57 -10.60
N LYS A 79 -3.19 -18.19 -11.17
CA LYS A 79 -3.20 -19.61 -11.56
C LYS A 79 -2.73 -19.82 -13.00
N ASP A 80 -2.79 -18.79 -13.85
CA ASP A 80 -2.39 -18.89 -15.24
C ASP A 80 -0.86 -19.02 -15.38
N ASP A 81 -0.41 -19.58 -16.51
CA ASP A 81 1.00 -19.49 -16.90
C ASP A 81 1.30 -18.07 -17.41
N LEU A 82 2.08 -17.32 -16.64
CA LEU A 82 2.47 -15.95 -16.98
C LEU A 82 3.78 -15.87 -17.78
N SER A 83 4.42 -17.01 -18.09
CA SER A 83 5.64 -17.07 -18.91
C SER A 83 5.54 -16.37 -20.27
N PRO A 84 4.39 -16.35 -20.98
CA PRO A 84 4.26 -15.60 -22.24
C PRO A 84 4.41 -14.09 -22.08
N HIS A 85 4.30 -13.57 -20.86
CA HIS A 85 4.42 -12.14 -20.56
C HIS A 85 5.80 -11.77 -20.03
N TYR A 86 6.76 -12.70 -19.98
CA TYR A 86 8.11 -12.42 -19.51
C TYR A 86 8.79 -11.41 -20.44
N CYS A 87 9.51 -10.47 -19.82
CA CYS A 87 10.37 -9.57 -20.55
C CYS A 87 11.48 -10.40 -21.23
N PRO A 88 11.89 -10.03 -22.45
CA PRO A 88 13.10 -10.57 -23.04
C PRO A 88 14.28 -10.39 -22.07
N LYS A 89 15.15 -11.40 -21.98
CA LYS A 89 16.39 -11.27 -21.21
C LYS A 89 17.22 -10.13 -21.81
N ASP A 90 17.72 -9.24 -20.96
CA ASP A 90 18.66 -8.20 -21.39
C ASP A 90 19.96 -8.88 -21.85
N PRO A 91 20.52 -8.50 -23.02
CA PRO A 91 21.79 -9.06 -23.50
C PRO A 91 23.01 -8.52 -22.74
N GLU A 92 22.85 -7.49 -21.90
CA GLU A 92 23.95 -6.97 -21.09
C GLU A 92 24.21 -7.88 -19.87
N PRO A 93 25.48 -8.26 -19.61
CA PRO A 93 25.83 -9.07 -18.45
C PRO A 93 25.47 -8.31 -17.17
N GLN A 94 24.54 -8.89 -16.38
CA GLN A 94 24.32 -8.44 -15.02
C GLN A 94 25.56 -8.80 -14.19
N PRO A 95 26.04 -7.91 -13.29
CA PRO A 95 27.12 -8.23 -12.36
C PRO A 95 26.86 -9.56 -11.63
N GLU A 96 27.91 -10.32 -11.36
CA GLU A 96 27.83 -11.70 -10.80
C GLU A 96 27.10 -11.79 -9.43
N ASP A 97 26.92 -10.67 -8.74
CA ASP A 97 26.21 -10.54 -7.46
C ASP A 97 24.71 -10.16 -7.61
N GLU A 98 24.15 -10.12 -8.82
CA GLU A 98 22.75 -9.74 -9.04
C GLU A 98 21.81 -10.93 -8.99
N GLN A 99 20.83 -10.86 -8.09
CA GLN A 99 19.70 -11.78 -8.05
C GLN A 99 18.91 -11.63 -9.36
N GLU A 100 18.90 -12.66 -10.21
CA GLU A 100 18.16 -12.66 -11.49
C GLU A 100 16.66 -12.58 -11.18
N VAL A 101 16.08 -11.37 -11.28
CA VAL A 101 14.64 -11.17 -11.09
C VAL A 101 13.94 -11.29 -12.44
N VAL A 102 13.10 -12.32 -12.57
CA VAL A 102 12.22 -12.45 -13.74
C VAL A 102 11.20 -11.31 -13.73
N LEU A 103 11.15 -10.57 -14.83
CA LEU A 103 10.24 -9.45 -15.03
C LEU A 103 9.19 -9.81 -16.07
N LEU A 104 7.99 -9.32 -15.87
CA LEU A 104 6.87 -9.41 -16.79
C LEU A 104 6.57 -8.03 -17.37
N GLN A 105 6.13 -8.00 -18.63
CA GLN A 105 5.61 -6.80 -19.26
C GLN A 105 4.27 -6.43 -18.63
N SER A 106 4.15 -5.21 -18.09
CA SER A 106 2.95 -4.84 -17.36
C SER A 106 1.72 -4.72 -18.25
N GLU A 107 1.82 -4.15 -19.45
CA GLU A 107 0.62 -3.93 -20.27
C GLU A 107 -0.10 -5.24 -20.66
N PRO A 108 0.57 -6.25 -21.25
CA PRO A 108 -0.10 -7.51 -21.58
C PRO A 108 -0.67 -8.23 -20.35
N LEU A 109 0.06 -8.21 -19.24
CA LEU A 109 -0.39 -8.80 -17.97
C LEU A 109 -1.66 -8.11 -17.45
N GLN A 110 -1.73 -6.79 -17.51
CA GLN A 110 -2.91 -6.06 -17.04
C GLN A 110 -4.10 -6.20 -18.00
N ARG A 111 -3.89 -6.43 -19.31
CA ARG A 111 -4.97 -6.82 -20.23
C ARG A 111 -5.55 -8.17 -19.81
N LEU A 112 -4.69 -9.15 -19.51
CA LEU A 112 -5.12 -10.46 -19.02
C LEU A 112 -5.90 -10.34 -17.71
N PHE A 113 -5.43 -9.51 -16.76
CA PHE A 113 -6.16 -9.23 -15.52
C PHE A 113 -7.55 -8.63 -15.75
N ILE A 114 -7.70 -7.65 -16.66
CA ILE A 114 -9.01 -7.07 -16.99
C ILE A 114 -9.92 -8.13 -17.63
N ASN A 115 -9.37 -9.04 -18.44
CA ASN A 115 -10.13 -10.17 -18.95
C ASN A 115 -10.63 -11.09 -17.83
N LYS A 116 -9.81 -11.35 -16.79
CA LYS A 116 -10.27 -12.06 -15.59
C LYS A 116 -11.37 -11.29 -14.84
N LEU A 117 -11.29 -9.96 -14.72
CA LEU A 117 -12.38 -9.15 -14.15
C LEU A 117 -13.68 -9.32 -14.93
N ARG A 118 -13.61 -9.32 -16.27
CA ARG A 118 -14.77 -9.57 -17.15
C ARG A 118 -15.35 -10.96 -16.96
N GLU A 119 -14.51 -12.00 -16.86
CA GLU A 119 -14.94 -13.38 -16.59
C GLU A 119 -15.68 -13.51 -15.25
N VAL A 120 -15.12 -12.91 -14.19
CA VAL A 120 -15.77 -12.83 -12.87
C VAL A 120 -17.13 -12.12 -12.98
N CYS A 121 -17.18 -11.01 -13.72
CA CYS A 121 -18.41 -10.26 -13.94
C CYS A 121 -19.49 -11.08 -14.64
N LEU A 122 -19.13 -11.84 -15.69
CA LEU A 122 -20.04 -12.75 -16.40
C LEU A 122 -20.58 -13.86 -15.49
N ALA A 123 -19.71 -14.44 -14.65
CA ALA A 123 -20.12 -15.47 -13.71
C ALA A 123 -21.11 -14.89 -12.67
N TRP A 124 -20.82 -13.72 -12.13
CA TRP A 124 -21.61 -13.10 -11.06
C TRP A 124 -22.91 -12.46 -11.53
N GLN A 125 -23.04 -12.14 -12.81
CA GLN A 125 -24.32 -11.74 -13.40
C GLN A 125 -25.34 -12.89 -13.35
N LYS A 126 -24.88 -14.14 -13.46
CA LYS A 126 -25.75 -15.33 -13.34
C LYS A 126 -26.06 -15.64 -11.88
N GLN A 127 -25.05 -15.54 -11.03
CA GLN A 127 -25.18 -15.81 -9.61
C GLN A 127 -24.13 -15.02 -8.81
N LEU A 128 -24.59 -14.01 -8.07
CA LEU A 128 -23.75 -13.28 -7.13
C LEU A 128 -23.21 -14.23 -6.05
N PRO A 129 -21.97 -14.04 -5.59
CA PRO A 129 -21.44 -14.80 -4.48
C PRO A 129 -22.30 -14.57 -3.23
N SER A 130 -22.43 -15.62 -2.41
CA SER A 130 -23.10 -15.47 -1.12
C SER A 130 -22.35 -14.41 -0.29
N PRO A 131 -23.06 -13.52 0.42
CA PRO A 131 -22.39 -12.56 1.28
C PRO A 131 -21.50 -13.33 2.26
N GLY A 132 -20.18 -13.08 2.22
CA GLY A 132 -19.31 -13.49 3.30
C GLY A 132 -19.84 -12.92 4.61
N SER A 133 -19.54 -13.55 5.74
CA SER A 133 -19.89 -13.05 7.07
C SER A 133 -19.12 -11.77 7.38
N SER A 134 -19.41 -10.67 6.70
CA SER A 134 -18.83 -9.37 7.02
C SER A 134 -19.66 -8.70 8.10
N SER A 135 -18.96 -8.26 9.15
CA SER A 135 -19.49 -7.30 10.11
C SER A 135 -20.06 -6.09 9.35
N SER A 136 -21.33 -5.76 9.57
CA SER A 136 -22.07 -4.74 8.81
C SER A 136 -21.69 -3.30 9.17
N ARG A 137 -20.56 -3.06 9.84
CA ARG A 137 -20.14 -1.73 10.28
C ARG A 137 -18.93 -1.31 9.47
N THR A 138 -19.19 -0.55 8.41
CA THR A 138 -18.16 0.22 7.73
C THR A 138 -18.01 1.55 8.44
N HIS A 139 -16.78 1.91 8.81
CA HIS A 139 -16.55 3.20 9.45
C HIS A 139 -16.57 4.32 8.41
N SER A 140 -17.02 5.50 8.83
CA SER A 140 -16.98 6.66 7.95
C SER A 140 -15.54 7.15 7.84
N CYS A 141 -15.15 7.60 6.65
CA CYS A 141 -13.78 8.00 6.38
C CYS A 141 -13.82 9.23 5.46
N SER A 142 -12.96 10.20 5.77
CA SER A 142 -12.70 11.39 4.95
C SER A 142 -11.21 11.50 4.72
N VAL A 143 -10.83 11.93 3.53
CA VAL A 143 -9.43 12.14 3.16
C VAL A 143 -9.27 13.44 2.41
N HIS A 144 -8.17 14.11 2.69
CA HIS A 144 -7.78 15.32 2.00
C HIS A 144 -6.26 15.34 1.77
N ALA A 145 -5.85 15.72 0.57
CA ALA A 145 -4.46 15.82 0.19
C ALA A 145 -4.27 17.02 -0.75
N ILE A 146 -3.34 17.92 -0.41
CA ILE A 146 -3.02 19.10 -1.21
C ILE A 146 -1.50 19.18 -1.36
N ARG A 147 -1.02 19.48 -2.58
CA ARG A 147 0.41 19.64 -2.90
C ARG A 147 1.05 20.88 -2.21
N ASN A 148 0.22 21.84 -1.79
CA ASN A 148 0.64 23.16 -1.34
C ASN A 148 1.63 23.80 -2.34
N THR A 149 2.73 24.35 -1.84
CA THR A 149 3.77 25.05 -2.61
C THR A 149 4.83 24.11 -3.20
N ARG A 150 4.72 22.79 -2.98
CA ARG A 150 5.70 21.82 -3.48
C ARG A 150 5.59 21.67 -5.00
N ARG A 151 6.70 21.32 -5.64
CA ARG A 151 6.76 21.11 -7.10
C ARG A 151 5.97 19.88 -7.55
N LYS A 152 5.98 18.81 -6.76
CA LYS A 152 5.32 17.53 -7.03
C LYS A 152 4.57 17.05 -5.78
N MET A 153 3.50 16.29 -5.99
CA MET A 153 2.78 15.58 -4.93
C MET A 153 3.44 14.22 -4.71
N GLU A 154 4.33 14.13 -3.73
CA GLU A 154 5.10 12.91 -3.43
C GLU A 154 4.38 11.99 -2.44
N ASP A 155 3.35 12.48 -1.74
CA ASP A 155 2.60 11.69 -0.77
C ASP A 155 1.60 10.76 -1.44
N ARG A 156 1.33 9.65 -0.76
CA ARG A 156 0.30 8.68 -1.11
C ARG A 156 -0.51 8.32 0.12
N HIS A 157 -1.76 7.96 -0.09
CA HIS A 157 -2.62 7.42 0.95
C HIS A 157 -3.42 6.24 0.39
N ILE A 158 -3.91 5.40 1.29
CA ILE A 158 -4.73 4.26 0.94
C ILE A 158 -5.85 4.07 1.97
N ILE A 159 -7.04 3.75 1.46
CA ILE A 159 -8.25 3.53 2.24
C ILE A 159 -8.90 2.25 1.72
N LEU A 160 -8.85 1.19 2.51
CA LEU A 160 -9.43 -0.11 2.18
C LEU A 160 -10.42 -0.50 3.28
N LYS A 161 -11.66 -0.03 3.15
CA LYS A 161 -12.75 -0.44 4.05
C LYS A 161 -13.13 -1.90 3.85
N ASP A 162 -12.98 -2.40 2.63
CA ASP A 162 -13.23 -3.79 2.27
C ASP A 162 -11.91 -4.57 2.19
N PHE A 163 -10.94 -4.27 3.08
CA PHE A 163 -9.62 -4.90 3.08
C PHE A 163 -9.72 -6.42 3.23
N ASN A 164 -10.67 -6.89 4.05
CA ASN A 164 -10.94 -8.30 4.20
C ASN A 164 -11.51 -8.94 2.92
N GLN A 165 -12.44 -8.32 2.20
CA GLN A 165 -12.92 -8.86 0.91
C GLN A 165 -11.85 -8.80 -0.17
N LEU A 166 -11.05 -7.72 -0.20
CA LEU A 166 -9.98 -7.55 -1.18
C LEU A 166 -8.91 -8.64 -1.08
N LEU A 167 -8.63 -9.14 0.13
CA LEU A 167 -7.52 -10.06 0.39
C LEU A 167 -7.94 -11.42 0.98
N GLY A 168 -9.24 -11.68 1.11
CA GLY A 168 -9.78 -12.94 1.63
C GLY A 168 -9.57 -13.13 3.13
N LEU A 169 -9.59 -12.06 3.92
CA LEU A 169 -9.47 -12.10 5.39
C LEU A 169 -10.85 -12.20 6.06
N GLN A 170 -10.87 -12.44 7.37
CA GLN A 170 -12.13 -12.52 8.13
C GLN A 170 -12.74 -11.14 8.36
N ASP A 171 -11.96 -10.21 8.89
CA ASP A 171 -12.32 -8.82 9.11
C ASP A 171 -11.08 -7.93 8.94
N GLY A 172 -11.30 -6.62 8.91
CA GLY A 172 -10.23 -5.64 8.78
C GLY A 172 -10.58 -4.51 7.83
N GLU A 173 -10.33 -3.28 8.27
CA GLU A 173 -10.19 -2.09 7.44
C GLU A 173 -8.72 -1.65 7.52
N TYR A 174 -8.14 -1.22 6.39
CA TYR A 174 -6.75 -0.79 6.32
C TYR A 174 -6.63 0.65 5.83
N TYR A 175 -5.84 1.45 6.54
CA TYR A 175 -5.58 2.84 6.23
C TYR A 175 -4.10 3.13 6.31
N ALA A 176 -3.53 3.87 5.36
CA ALA A 176 -2.15 4.32 5.50
C ALA A 176 -1.89 5.65 4.78
N VAL A 177 -0.86 6.35 5.26
CA VAL A 177 -0.29 7.55 4.64
C VAL A 177 1.22 7.32 4.51
N PHE A 178 1.76 7.73 3.35
CA PHE A 178 3.17 7.63 3.00
C PHE A 178 3.62 8.99 2.48
N ASP A 179 4.51 9.68 3.19
CA ASP A 179 5.12 10.94 2.74
C ASP A 179 6.41 10.60 1.97
N GLY A 180 6.46 10.97 0.70
CA GLY A 180 7.56 10.69 -0.20
C GLY A 180 8.62 11.79 -0.16
N HIS A 181 9.88 11.41 -0.30
CA HIS A 181 10.99 12.35 -0.47
C HIS A 181 11.97 11.87 -1.53
N GLY A 182 12.57 12.82 -2.25
CA GLY A 182 13.53 12.50 -3.32
C GLY A 182 12.88 11.82 -4.52
N GLY A 183 11.56 11.95 -4.67
CA GLY A 183 10.73 11.29 -5.66
C GLY A 183 9.54 10.57 -5.03
N VAL A 184 8.61 10.12 -5.88
CA VAL A 184 7.32 9.57 -5.45
C VAL A 184 7.26 8.03 -5.43
N ASP A 185 8.32 7.38 -5.93
CA ASP A 185 8.28 5.95 -6.23
C ASP A 185 8.20 5.11 -4.96
N ALA A 186 8.95 5.45 -3.90
CA ALA A 186 8.89 4.75 -2.62
C ALA A 186 7.49 4.82 -1.98
N ALA A 187 6.87 6.01 -1.97
CA ALA A 187 5.53 6.22 -1.43
C ALA A 187 4.47 5.47 -2.26
N THR A 188 4.60 5.50 -3.58
CA THR A 188 3.72 4.76 -4.50
C THR A 188 3.88 3.25 -4.27
N TYR A 189 5.10 2.76 -4.15
CA TYR A 189 5.36 1.34 -3.92
C TYR A 189 4.79 0.86 -2.59
N ALA A 190 5.01 1.63 -1.51
CA ALA A 190 4.47 1.29 -0.19
C ALA A 190 2.94 1.27 -0.19
N ALA A 191 2.30 2.25 -0.85
CA ALA A 191 0.84 2.28 -1.02
C ALA A 191 0.31 1.06 -1.79
N THR A 192 1.00 0.64 -2.84
CA THR A 192 0.60 -0.50 -3.67
C THR A 192 0.84 -1.86 -3.02
N HIS A 193 1.89 -2.02 -2.21
CA HIS A 193 2.35 -3.36 -1.81
C HIS A 193 2.27 -3.65 -0.30
N LEU A 194 2.38 -2.67 0.60
CA LEU A 194 2.51 -2.94 2.04
C LEU A 194 1.33 -3.73 2.61
N HIS A 195 0.11 -3.35 2.22
CA HIS A 195 -1.13 -3.98 2.68
C HIS A 195 -1.32 -5.41 2.11
N ILE A 196 -0.79 -5.66 0.91
CA ILE A 196 -0.76 -7.00 0.30
C ILE A 196 0.18 -7.90 1.09
N VAL A 197 1.40 -7.43 1.34
CA VAL A 197 2.41 -8.16 2.10
C VAL A 197 1.93 -8.44 3.52
N LEU A 198 1.27 -7.46 4.16
CA LEU A 198 0.67 -7.63 5.49
C LEU A 198 -0.36 -8.77 5.52
N SER A 199 -1.25 -8.84 4.53
CA SER A 199 -2.28 -9.88 4.44
C SER A 199 -1.73 -11.31 4.30
N GLN A 200 -0.50 -11.44 3.82
CA GLN A 200 0.18 -12.71 3.61
C GLN A 200 0.98 -13.17 4.85
N GLN A 201 1.11 -12.32 5.88
CA GLN A 201 1.81 -12.69 7.10
C GLN A 201 0.95 -13.66 7.92
N GLU A 202 1.49 -14.84 8.19
CA GLU A 202 0.84 -15.85 9.04
C GLU A 202 0.50 -15.30 10.44
N ALA A 203 1.39 -14.44 10.97
CA ALA A 203 1.23 -13.81 12.27
C ALA A 203 0.11 -12.76 12.31
N LEU A 204 -0.49 -12.35 11.20
CA LEU A 204 -1.45 -11.23 11.19
C LEU A 204 -2.61 -11.42 12.20
N LYS A 205 -3.09 -12.66 12.35
CA LYS A 205 -4.19 -12.98 13.26
C LYS A 205 -3.75 -13.13 14.73
N SER A 206 -2.54 -13.64 14.97
CA SER A 206 -2.06 -13.98 16.31
C SER A 206 -1.22 -12.86 16.95
N ASP A 207 -0.40 -12.20 16.14
CA ASP A 207 0.53 -11.14 16.51
C ASP A 207 0.66 -10.13 15.36
N ALA A 208 -0.30 -9.21 15.31
CA ALA A 208 -0.34 -8.16 14.29
C ALA A 208 0.89 -7.24 14.36
N ALA A 209 1.56 -7.08 15.51
CA ALA A 209 2.79 -6.28 15.60
C ALA A 209 3.96 -6.95 14.87
N THR A 210 4.14 -8.25 15.07
CA THR A 210 5.14 -9.01 14.31
C THR A 210 4.79 -9.01 12.82
N ALA A 211 3.52 -9.19 12.45
CA ALA A 211 3.07 -9.12 11.07
C ALA A 211 3.41 -7.76 10.42
N PHE A 212 3.13 -6.64 11.09
CA PHE A 212 3.48 -5.31 10.59
C PHE A 212 5.00 -5.13 10.44
N LYS A 213 5.79 -5.51 11.45
CA LYS A 213 7.26 -5.42 11.38
C LYS A 213 7.80 -6.20 10.17
N SER A 214 7.34 -7.43 9.99
CA SER A 214 7.71 -8.26 8.85
C SER A 214 7.24 -7.65 7.53
N SER A 215 6.01 -7.12 7.47
CA SER A 215 5.46 -6.59 6.23
C SER A 215 6.17 -5.33 5.76
N PHE A 216 6.50 -4.40 6.67
CA PHE A 216 7.28 -3.24 6.29
C PHE A 216 8.71 -3.64 5.87
N THR A 217 9.36 -4.55 6.59
CA THR A 217 10.71 -5.05 6.24
C THR A 217 10.72 -5.64 4.84
N GLN A 218 9.79 -6.57 4.57
CA GLN A 218 9.67 -7.23 3.28
C GLN A 218 9.32 -6.23 2.17
N THR A 219 8.43 -5.26 2.43
CA THR A 219 8.10 -4.21 1.46
C THR A 219 9.31 -3.32 1.12
N ASP A 220 10.13 -2.97 2.10
CA ASP A 220 11.36 -2.21 1.89
C ASP A 220 12.41 -3.02 1.12
N ASP A 221 12.56 -4.32 1.39
CA ASP A 221 13.45 -5.19 0.62
C ASP A 221 12.98 -5.37 -0.84
N MET A 222 11.67 -5.56 -1.05
CA MET A 222 11.07 -5.57 -2.39
C MET A 222 11.34 -4.25 -3.13
N PHE A 223 11.15 -3.10 -2.46
CA PHE A 223 11.41 -1.81 -3.07
C PHE A 223 12.89 -1.58 -3.36
N LYS A 224 13.82 -2.08 -2.54
CA LYS A 224 15.28 -1.99 -2.84
C LYS A 224 15.64 -2.70 -4.13
N ILE A 225 15.04 -3.88 -4.37
CA ILE A 225 15.26 -4.64 -5.59
C ILE A 225 14.77 -3.81 -6.79
N LYS A 226 13.54 -3.27 -6.73
CA LYS A 226 13.01 -2.38 -7.77
C LYS A 226 13.85 -1.12 -7.95
N ALA A 227 14.24 -0.46 -6.85
CA ALA A 227 15.01 0.77 -6.87
C ALA A 227 16.41 0.57 -7.45
N LYS A 228 17.05 -0.56 -7.20
CA LYS A 228 18.32 -0.92 -7.85
C LYS A 228 18.10 -1.10 -9.37
N ARG A 229 17.13 -1.94 -9.73
CA ARG A 229 16.75 -2.26 -11.12
C ARG A 229 16.42 -1.01 -11.95
N GLU A 230 15.69 -0.07 -11.35
CA GLU A 230 15.15 1.12 -12.03
C GLU A 230 15.93 2.41 -11.69
N ARG A 231 17.05 2.29 -10.97
CA ARG A 231 17.91 3.40 -10.52
C ARG A 231 17.16 4.48 -9.73
N LEU A 232 16.16 4.07 -8.95
CA LEU A 232 15.38 4.95 -8.09
C LEU A 232 16.16 5.30 -6.83
N ARG A 233 15.87 6.49 -6.28
CA ARG A 233 16.54 7.02 -5.07
C ARG A 233 15.57 7.62 -4.06
N SER A 234 14.27 7.55 -4.35
CA SER A 234 13.25 8.06 -3.45
C SER A 234 13.18 7.25 -2.16
N GLY A 235 12.74 7.91 -1.10
CA GLY A 235 12.38 7.31 0.16
C GLY A 235 10.98 7.73 0.57
N SER A 236 10.41 7.05 1.56
CA SER A 236 9.12 7.43 2.10
C SER A 236 8.98 7.08 3.57
N THR A 237 8.29 7.92 4.32
CA THR A 237 7.74 7.54 5.62
C THR A 237 6.57 6.57 5.41
N GLY A 238 6.04 6.02 6.49
CA GLY A 238 4.78 5.31 6.42
C GLY A 238 4.15 5.21 7.79
N VAL A 239 2.85 5.47 7.86
CA VAL A 239 2.02 5.15 9.01
C VAL A 239 0.82 4.36 8.51
N ALA A 240 0.60 3.18 9.08
CA ALA A 240 -0.44 2.26 8.68
C ALA A 240 -1.27 1.85 9.90
N ALA A 241 -2.59 1.76 9.70
CA ALA A 241 -3.57 1.38 10.70
C ALA A 241 -4.40 0.21 10.17
N LEU A 242 -4.47 -0.86 10.96
CA LEU A 242 -5.39 -1.98 10.76
C LEU A 242 -6.46 -1.93 11.85
N LEU A 243 -7.71 -1.81 11.43
CA LEU A 243 -8.87 -1.80 12.30
C LEU A 243 -9.64 -3.11 12.13
N THR A 244 -9.64 -3.95 13.16
CA THR A 244 -10.48 -5.16 13.24
C THR A 244 -11.70 -4.91 14.13
N SER A 245 -12.54 -5.92 14.32
CA SER A 245 -13.78 -5.82 15.09
C SER A 245 -13.60 -5.36 16.54
N ASP A 246 -12.40 -5.51 17.12
CA ASP A 246 -12.09 -5.25 18.53
C ASP A 246 -10.77 -4.51 18.77
N ARG A 247 -9.95 -4.28 17.74
CA ARG A 247 -8.59 -3.74 17.88
C ARG A 247 -8.23 -2.76 16.78
N LEU A 248 -7.52 -1.71 17.17
CA LEU A 248 -6.75 -0.86 16.28
C LEU A 248 -5.27 -1.13 16.49
N THR A 249 -4.59 -1.50 15.42
CA THR A 249 -3.13 -1.65 15.40
C THR A 249 -2.55 -0.58 14.49
N VAL A 250 -1.64 0.23 15.03
CA VAL A 250 -0.94 1.28 14.27
C VAL A 250 0.55 0.96 14.24
N SER A 251 1.14 0.96 13.06
CA SER A 251 2.57 0.75 12.83
C SER A 251 3.12 1.89 12.00
N TRP A 252 4.33 2.37 12.32
CA TRP A 252 4.92 3.50 11.61
C TRP A 252 6.44 3.44 11.44
N LEU A 253 6.89 4.25 10.50
CA LEU A 253 8.28 4.52 10.16
C LEU A 253 8.41 5.96 9.65
N GLY A 254 9.20 6.80 10.31
CA GLY A 254 9.40 8.19 9.92
C GLY A 254 8.59 9.12 10.81
N ASP A 255 8.24 10.29 10.28
CA ASP A 255 7.60 11.37 11.03
C ASP A 255 6.15 11.67 10.62
N SER A 256 5.55 10.84 9.75
CA SER A 256 4.08 10.78 9.62
C SER A 256 3.46 10.26 10.90
N GLN A 257 2.29 10.77 11.25
CA GLN A 257 1.68 10.60 12.56
C GLN A 257 0.25 10.05 12.50
N ALA A 258 -0.11 9.35 13.56
CA ALA A 258 -1.47 8.96 13.86
C ALA A 258 -1.86 9.44 15.27
N MET A 259 -3.09 9.92 15.40
CA MET A 259 -3.68 10.39 16.64
C MET A 259 -5.08 9.79 16.79
N LEU A 260 -5.38 9.23 17.95
CA LEU A 260 -6.73 8.80 18.29
C LEU A 260 -7.41 9.95 19.04
N VAL A 261 -8.64 10.27 18.69
CA VAL A 261 -9.49 11.16 19.47
C VAL A 261 -10.52 10.27 20.17
N ARG A 262 -10.51 10.27 21.50
CA ARG A 262 -11.42 9.47 22.32
C ARG A 262 -12.25 10.42 23.18
N GLN A 263 -13.57 10.38 23.03
CA GLN A 263 -14.49 11.25 23.77
C GLN A 263 -14.16 12.75 23.61
N GLY A 264 -13.68 13.15 22.43
CA GLY A 264 -13.28 14.54 22.13
C GLY A 264 -11.84 14.89 22.51
N GLU A 265 -11.15 14.03 23.25
CA GLU A 265 -9.78 14.29 23.71
C GLU A 265 -8.74 13.60 22.82
N PRO A 266 -7.65 14.29 22.43
CA PRO A 266 -6.56 13.68 21.67
C PRO A 266 -5.74 12.73 22.56
N VAL A 267 -5.45 11.56 22.01
CA VAL A 267 -4.62 10.51 22.61
C VAL A 267 -3.42 10.29 21.69
N THR A 268 -2.23 10.59 22.22
CA THR A 268 -0.97 10.35 21.53
C THR A 268 -0.74 8.85 21.40
N LEU A 269 -0.65 8.36 20.15
CA LEU A 269 -0.45 6.94 19.87
C LEU A 269 1.02 6.57 19.67
N MET A 270 1.82 7.53 19.26
CA MET A 270 3.14 7.28 18.69
C MET A 270 4.07 8.46 18.88
N GLU A 271 5.36 8.16 18.88
CA GLU A 271 6.42 9.16 18.85
C GLU A 271 7.11 9.14 17.46
N PRO A 272 7.13 10.27 16.74
CA PRO A 272 7.79 10.37 15.43
C PRO A 272 9.27 9.96 15.46
N HIS A 273 9.73 9.31 14.40
CA HIS A 273 11.15 8.96 14.22
C HIS A 273 11.95 10.16 13.70
N LYS A 274 12.26 11.07 14.62
CA LYS A 274 13.05 12.28 14.33
C LYS A 274 14.54 12.09 14.64
N PRO A 275 15.45 12.74 13.88
CA PRO A 275 16.89 12.61 14.08
C PRO A 275 17.38 13.00 15.49
N GLU A 276 16.69 13.92 16.17
CA GLU A 276 17.02 14.37 17.53
C GLU A 276 16.50 13.48 18.66
N ARG A 277 15.70 12.46 18.36
CA ARG A 277 15.25 11.49 19.37
C ARG A 277 16.46 10.70 19.86
N GLU A 278 16.65 10.59 21.18
CA GLU A 278 17.92 10.14 21.76
C GLU A 278 18.33 8.73 21.31
N ASP A 279 17.37 7.79 21.22
CA ASP A 279 17.62 6.43 20.72
C ASP A 279 17.99 6.41 19.23
N GLU A 280 17.36 7.26 18.42
CA GLU A 280 17.62 7.39 16.99
C GLU A 280 18.96 8.06 16.71
N LYS A 281 19.27 9.14 17.42
CA LYS A 281 20.56 9.82 17.37
C LYS A 281 21.68 8.85 17.70
N LYS A 282 21.59 8.16 18.84
CA LYS A 282 22.58 7.17 19.27
C LYS A 282 22.75 6.07 18.22
N ARG A 283 21.64 5.50 17.72
CA ARG A 283 21.68 4.47 16.67
C ARG A 283 22.40 4.98 15.41
N ILE A 284 22.16 6.21 14.99
CA ILE A 284 22.78 6.80 13.80
C ILE A 284 24.27 7.02 14.02
N GLU A 285 24.67 7.54 15.18
CA GLU A 285 26.07 7.74 15.56
C GLU A 285 26.84 6.41 15.66
N ASP A 286 26.22 5.38 16.25
CA ASP A 286 26.78 4.02 16.34
C ASP A 286 27.02 3.39 14.96
N LEU A 287 26.23 3.78 13.95
CA LEU A 287 26.37 3.34 12.55
C LEU A 287 27.36 4.22 11.74
N GLY A 288 28.04 5.17 12.38
CA GLY A 288 29.02 6.08 11.77
C GLY A 288 28.41 7.28 11.04
N GLY A 289 27.13 7.58 11.29
CA GLY A 289 26.47 8.80 10.85
C GLY A 289 26.65 9.95 11.84
N CYS A 290 26.12 11.12 11.49
CA CYS A 290 26.03 12.25 12.40
C CYS A 290 24.68 12.96 12.29
N ILE A 291 24.28 13.63 13.37
CA ILE A 291 23.12 14.51 13.40
C ILE A 291 23.60 15.96 13.33
N ALA A 292 23.13 16.69 12.32
CA ALA A 292 23.49 18.09 12.11
C ALA A 292 22.24 18.97 12.10
N PHE A 293 22.31 20.14 12.72
CA PHE A 293 21.24 21.13 12.68
C PHE A 293 21.43 22.05 11.47
N ILE A 294 20.55 21.95 10.47
CA ILE A 294 20.53 22.79 9.26
C ILE A 294 19.08 23.22 9.00
N GLY A 295 18.63 24.24 9.72
CA GLY A 295 17.23 24.68 9.78
C GLY A 295 16.31 23.73 10.55
N CYS A 296 16.58 22.42 10.48
CA CYS A 296 16.06 21.36 11.32
C CYS A 296 17.15 20.31 11.56
N TRP A 297 16.93 19.39 12.49
CA TRP A 297 17.83 18.25 12.71
C TRP A 297 17.81 17.31 11.52
N ARG A 298 19.00 16.93 11.05
CA ARG A 298 19.17 16.11 9.86
C ARG A 298 20.24 15.04 10.03
N VAL A 299 19.96 13.85 9.52
CA VAL A 299 20.92 12.76 9.36
C VAL A 299 21.90 13.11 8.25
N ASN A 300 23.19 13.18 8.58
CA ASN A 300 24.27 13.61 7.70
C ASN A 300 23.98 14.93 6.95
N GLY A 301 23.26 15.85 7.60
CA GLY A 301 22.86 17.12 7.00
C GLY A 301 21.87 17.02 5.84
N THR A 302 21.33 15.83 5.54
CA THR A 302 20.46 15.60 4.38
C THR A 302 19.01 15.33 4.79
N TYR A 303 18.76 14.28 5.58
CA TYR A 303 17.40 13.78 5.83
C TYR A 303 16.85 14.27 7.16
N ALA A 304 15.64 14.84 7.15
CA ALA A 304 14.96 15.31 8.37
C ALA A 304 14.20 14.21 9.15
N VAL A 305 14.28 12.98 8.67
CA VAL A 305 13.71 11.77 9.30
C VAL A 305 14.82 10.81 9.65
N SER A 306 14.64 9.96 10.67
CA SER A 306 15.65 8.95 11.05
C SER A 306 15.36 7.56 10.49
N ARG A 307 14.13 7.31 10.01
CA ARG A 307 13.69 6.03 9.44
C ARG A 307 12.79 6.25 8.22
N ALA A 308 12.96 5.43 7.17
CA ALA A 308 12.19 5.52 5.92
C ALA A 308 12.25 4.19 5.12
N ILE A 309 11.24 3.93 4.29
CA ILE A 309 11.28 2.91 3.22
C ILE A 309 12.13 3.48 2.07
N GLY A 310 12.94 2.67 1.42
CA GLY A 310 13.74 3.09 0.26
C GLY A 310 15.01 3.87 0.60
N GLU A 311 15.34 4.91 -0.17
CA GLU A 311 16.53 5.75 0.06
C GLU A 311 17.85 4.94 0.08
N GLN A 312 18.22 4.37 -1.07
CA GLN A 312 19.53 3.74 -1.26
C GLN A 312 20.66 4.77 -1.13
N SER A 313 21.72 4.39 -0.40
CA SER A 313 22.84 5.29 -0.12
C SER A 313 23.46 5.85 -1.41
N ARG A 314 23.75 7.16 -1.41
CA ARG A 314 24.38 7.86 -2.54
C ARG A 314 25.85 7.47 -2.77
N LYS A 315 26.51 6.83 -1.81
CA LYS A 315 27.95 6.53 -1.85
C LYS A 315 28.19 5.01 -1.94
N PRO A 316 28.91 4.50 -2.95
CA PRO A 316 29.20 3.06 -3.12
C PRO A 316 29.88 2.41 -1.90
N ASN A 317 30.63 3.20 -1.12
CA ASN A 317 31.46 2.71 -0.01
C ASN A 317 30.77 2.77 1.36
N GLN A 318 29.55 3.31 1.45
CA GLN A 318 28.81 3.38 2.70
C GLN A 318 27.92 2.14 2.83
N LYS A 319 28.50 1.04 3.31
CA LYS A 319 27.78 -0.24 3.49
C LYS A 319 26.65 -0.17 4.52
N THR A 320 26.70 0.81 5.43
CA THR A 320 25.77 0.94 6.55
C THR A 320 24.69 1.99 6.27
N ARG A 321 23.42 1.57 6.27
CA ARG A 321 22.27 2.46 6.07
C ARG A 321 21.98 3.22 7.38
N LEU A 322 21.99 4.55 7.30
CA LEU A 322 21.75 5.41 8.47
C LEU A 322 20.27 5.59 8.77
N LEU A 323 19.44 5.62 7.73
CA LEU A 323 17.98 5.53 7.85
C LEU A 323 17.59 4.06 7.99
N SER A 324 17.29 3.61 9.20
CA SER A 324 16.94 2.20 9.39
C SER A 324 15.51 1.94 8.97
N SER A 325 15.33 0.90 8.15
CA SER A 325 14.05 0.26 7.88
C SER A 325 13.94 -1.10 8.57
N TYR A 326 14.77 -1.39 9.58
CA TYR A 326 14.74 -2.69 10.28
C TYR A 326 14.21 -2.58 11.70
N LYS A 327 13.84 -1.36 12.12
CA LYS A 327 13.09 -1.12 13.35
C LYS A 327 11.83 -0.34 13.01
N TYR A 328 10.69 -0.99 13.24
CA TYR A 328 9.36 -0.42 13.14
C TYR A 328 8.73 -0.43 14.51
N ASP A 329 8.04 0.67 14.82
CA ASP A 329 7.35 0.81 16.08
C ASP A 329 5.86 0.51 15.82
N VAL A 330 5.24 -0.24 16.74
CA VAL A 330 3.86 -0.67 16.65
C VAL A 330 3.18 -0.46 17.98
N VAL A 331 1.95 0.05 17.96
CA VAL A 331 1.07 0.16 19.12
C VAL A 331 -0.25 -0.57 18.87
N HIS A 332 -0.75 -1.27 19.90
CA HIS A 332 -2.07 -1.89 19.89
C HIS A 332 -3.00 -1.15 20.84
N ILE A 333 -4.21 -0.87 20.38
CA ILE A 333 -5.23 -0.19 21.15
C ILE A 333 -6.51 -1.02 21.06
N HIS A 334 -7.04 -1.44 22.20
CA HIS A 334 -8.36 -2.05 22.25
C HIS A 334 -9.43 -0.97 22.00
N ILE A 335 -10.37 -1.27 21.12
CA ILE A 335 -11.48 -0.37 20.82
C ILE A 335 -12.72 -0.85 21.57
N GLU A 336 -13.12 -0.08 22.57
CA GLU A 336 -14.40 -0.28 23.24
C GLU A 336 -15.55 0.24 22.35
N LYS A 337 -16.56 -0.61 22.14
CA LYS A 337 -17.71 -0.35 21.25
C LYS A 337 -18.57 0.86 21.65
N THR A 338 -18.40 1.40 22.84
CA THR A 338 -19.25 2.45 23.45
C THR A 338 -18.63 3.85 23.42
N SER A 339 -17.36 3.99 23.02
CA SER A 339 -16.70 5.30 22.92
C SER A 339 -16.73 5.80 21.48
N VAL A 340 -17.12 7.06 21.27
CA VAL A 340 -16.89 7.74 19.98
C VAL A 340 -15.38 7.89 19.85
N ASN A 341 -14.80 7.17 18.88
CA ASN A 341 -13.38 7.12 18.60
C ASN A 341 -13.16 7.63 17.17
N MET A 342 -12.27 8.59 16.98
CA MET A 342 -11.87 9.07 15.67
C MET A 342 -10.37 8.84 15.48
N LEU A 343 -9.97 8.21 14.39
CA LEU A 343 -8.56 8.05 14.04
C LEU A 343 -8.17 9.13 13.02
N LEU A 344 -7.12 9.87 13.34
CA LEU A 344 -6.48 10.85 12.48
C LEU A 344 -5.14 10.32 12.02
N ILE A 345 -4.90 10.28 10.70
CA ILE A 345 -3.62 9.87 10.11
C ILE A 345 -3.14 10.95 9.13
N GLY A 346 -1.90 11.42 9.26
CA GLY A 346 -1.34 12.43 8.38
C GLY A 346 0.01 12.99 8.83
N MET A 347 0.39 14.16 8.30
CA MET A 347 1.57 14.93 8.70
C MET A 347 1.09 16.15 9.48
N LEU A 348 1.74 16.50 10.60
CA LEU A 348 1.41 17.72 11.33
C LEU A 348 2.02 19.00 10.69
N SER A 349 2.95 18.86 9.73
CA SER A 349 3.67 20.00 9.12
C SER A 349 3.02 20.56 7.84
N ASP A 350 2.15 19.80 7.19
CA ASP A 350 1.39 20.18 5.99
C ASP A 350 0.02 19.48 6.11
N GLN A 351 -1.10 20.15 5.82
CA GLN A 351 -2.46 19.67 6.15
C GLN A 351 -2.81 18.30 5.52
N HIS A 352 -2.56 17.22 6.26
CA HIS A 352 -3.09 15.88 5.95
C HIS A 352 -3.90 15.40 7.14
N VAL A 353 -5.20 15.23 6.94
CA VAL A 353 -6.07 14.67 7.95
C VAL A 353 -6.93 13.61 7.27
N LEU A 354 -6.58 12.34 7.45
CA LEU A 354 -7.54 11.26 7.30
C LEU A 354 -8.45 11.31 8.52
N VAL A 355 -9.73 11.67 8.38
CA VAL A 355 -10.69 11.67 9.50
C VAL A 355 -11.53 10.41 9.42
N GLN A 356 -11.38 9.50 10.37
CA GLN A 356 -12.32 8.39 10.55
C GLN A 356 -13.32 8.75 11.67
N ARG A 357 -14.64 8.70 11.40
CA ARG A 357 -15.71 8.92 12.40
C ARG A 357 -16.52 7.66 12.62
#